data_AF-A0AAW6R3A9-F1
#
_entry.id   AF-A0AAW6R3A9-F1
#
_cell.length_a   1.000
_cell.length_b   1.000
_cell.length_c   1.000
_cell.angle_alpha   90.00
_cell.angle_beta   90.00
_cell.angle_gamma   90.00
#
_symmetry.space_group_name_H-M   'P 1'
#
loop_
_entity.id
_entity.type
_entity.pdbx_description
1 polymer ?
#
loop_
_entity_poly.entity_id
_entity_poly.type
_entity_poly.pdbx_seq_one_letter_code
_entity_poly.pdbx_strand_id
1 'polypeptide(L)'
;MNSHNITNESLALALMLVVVAILISHKEKLALEKDILWSVGRAIIQLIIVGYVLKYIFSVDDASLTLLMVLFICFNAAWNAQKRSKYIAKAFISSFVAITVGAGITLAVLILSGSIE
;
A
#
# COMPACT_ATOMS: atom_id res chain seq x y z
N MET A 1 22.00 -3.40 13.31
CA MET A 1 20.70 -3.05 12.71
C MET A 1 19.89 -2.33 13.76
N ASN A 2 19.80 -1.00 13.70
CA ASN A 2 18.93 -0.24 14.60
C ASN A 2 17.51 -0.70 14.31
N SER A 3 16.92 -1.46 15.23
CA SER A 3 15.50 -1.75 15.22
C SER A 3 14.77 -0.42 15.27
N HIS A 4 14.30 0.06 14.12
CA HIS A 4 13.26 1.07 14.02
C HIS A 4 11.99 0.46 14.62
N ASN A 5 11.96 0.39 15.94
CA ASN A 5 10.73 0.10 16.66
C ASN A 5 9.77 1.20 16.27
N ILE A 6 8.58 0.81 15.83
CA ILE A 6 7.42 1.70 15.83
C ILE A 6 7.21 2.06 17.30
N THR A 7 7.87 3.12 17.75
CA THR A 7 7.76 3.64 19.11
C THR A 7 6.33 4.13 19.31
N ASN A 8 5.83 4.03 20.55
CA ASN A 8 4.50 4.55 20.90
C ASN A 8 4.33 6.01 20.46
N GLU A 9 5.42 6.78 20.43
CA GLU A 9 5.48 8.13 19.89
C GLU A 9 5.16 8.20 18.39
N SER A 10 5.74 7.34 17.56
CA SER A 10 5.48 7.30 16.11
C SER A 10 4.03 6.93 15.83
N LEU A 11 3.47 6.00 16.60
CA LEU A 11 2.06 5.64 16.51
C LEU A 11 1.15 6.79 16.96
N ALA A 12 1.50 7.48 18.06
CA ALA A 12 0.77 8.65 18.53
C ALA A 12 0.80 9.80 17.52
N LEU A 13 1.94 10.06 16.88
CA LEU A 13 2.07 11.07 15.82
C LEU A 13 1.24 10.71 14.59
N ALA A 14 1.23 9.44 14.17
CA ALA A 14 0.39 8.99 13.05
C ALA A 14 -1.11 9.15 13.36
N LEU A 15 -1.55 8.79 14.57
CA LEU A 15 -2.92 8.99 15.03
C LEU A 15 -3.28 10.48 15.11
N MET A 16 -2.35 11.33 15.54
CA MET A 16 -2.55 12.78 15.57
C MET A 16 -2.82 13.34 14.16
N LEU A 17 -2.13 12.85 13.12
CA LEU A 17 -2.42 13.27 11.74
C LEU A 17 -3.85 12.90 11.29
N VAL A 18 -4.37 11.74 11.73
CA VAL A 18 -5.76 11.35 11.46
C VAL A 18 -6.75 12.29 12.16
N VAL A 19 -6.48 12.64 13.42
CA VAL A 19 -7.29 13.61 14.17
C VAL A 19 -7.29 14.98 13.49
N VAL A 20 -6.14 15.46 13.02
CA VAL A 20 -6.03 16.71 12.26
C VAL A 20 -6.89 16.66 10.99
N ALA A 21 -6.84 15.55 10.23
CA ALA A 21 -7.67 15.39 9.03
C ALA A 21 -9.18 15.42 9.35
N ILE A 22 -9.59 14.82 10.47
CA ILE A 22 -10.98 14.86 10.96
C ILE A 22 -11.38 16.30 11.33
N LEU A 23 -10.54 17.02 12.08
CA LEU A 23 -10.81 18.42 12.46
C LEU A 23 -10.96 19.35 11.25
N ILE A 24 -10.11 19.18 10.23
CA ILE A 24 -10.22 19.92 8.97
C ILE A 24 -11.52 19.57 8.25
N SER A 25 -11.88 18.28 8.18
CA SER A 25 -13.14 17.85 7.57
C SER A 25 -14.37 18.45 8.26
N HIS A 26 -14.34 18.54 9.60
CA HIS A 26 -15.41 19.15 10.38
C HIS A 26 -15.49 20.67 10.16
N LYS A 27 -14.34 21.36 10.14
CA LYS A 27 -14.29 22.81 9.84
C LYS A 27 -14.87 23.15 8.47
N GLU A 28 -14.57 22.34 7.47
CA GLU A 28 -15.05 22.53 6.10
C GLU A 28 -16.47 21.97 5.87
N LYS A 29 -17.15 21.47 6.93
CA LYS A 29 -18.49 20.86 6.86
C LYS A 29 -18.63 19.77 5.80
N LEU A 30 -17.53 19.04 5.53
CA LEU A 30 -17.50 18.01 4.51
C LEU A 30 -18.31 16.76 4.91
N ALA A 31 -18.70 16.64 6.19
CA ALA A 31 -19.42 15.48 6.75
C ALA A 31 -18.72 14.12 6.49
N LEU A 32 -17.42 14.13 6.20
CA LEU A 32 -16.64 12.94 5.82
C LEU A 32 -16.07 12.18 7.02
N GLU A 33 -16.37 12.56 8.26
CA GLU A 33 -15.80 11.89 9.44
C GLU A 33 -16.10 10.39 9.45
N LYS A 34 -17.35 10.01 9.13
CA LYS A 34 -17.76 8.60 9.05
C LYS A 34 -17.07 7.88 7.89
N ASP A 35 -16.87 8.56 6.76
CA ASP A 35 -16.19 8.00 5.59
C ASP A 35 -14.71 7.76 5.87
N ILE A 36 -14.04 8.70 6.57
CA ILE A 36 -12.66 8.54 7.02
C ILE A 36 -12.57 7.36 7.98
N LEU A 37 -13.42 7.30 8.99
CA LEU A 37 -13.36 6.24 10.01
C LEU A 37 -13.63 4.86 9.39
N TRP A 38 -14.60 4.76 8.49
CA TRP A 38 -14.90 3.53 7.76
C TRP A 38 -13.77 3.14 6.80
N SER A 39 -13.18 4.11 6.10
CA SER A 39 -12.03 3.90 5.21
C SER A 39 -10.81 3.37 5.98
N VAL A 40 -10.50 3.97 7.13
CA VAL A 40 -9.41 3.54 8.01
C VAL A 40 -9.66 2.14 8.55
N GLY A 41 -10.88 1.85 9.06
CA GLY A 41 -11.24 0.53 9.54
C GLY A 41 -11.09 -0.56 8.48
N ARG A 42 -11.60 -0.31 7.27
CA ARG A 42 -11.43 -1.22 6.12
C ARG A 42 -9.95 -1.42 5.76
N ALA A 43 -9.15 -0.35 5.78
CA ALA A 43 -7.72 -0.41 5.46
C ALA A 43 -6.93 -1.25 6.49
N ILE A 44 -7.23 -1.10 7.79
CA ILE A 44 -6.62 -1.92 8.85
C ILE A 44 -6.92 -3.40 8.63
N ILE A 45 -8.20 -3.75 8.41
CA ILE A 45 -8.61 -5.13 8.15
C ILE A 45 -7.91 -5.68 6.91
N GLN A 46 -7.86 -4.90 5.83
CA GLN A 46 -7.16 -5.27 4.60
C GLN A 46 -5.67 -5.50 4.82
N LEU A 47 -4.99 -4.64 5.57
CA LEU A 47 -3.56 -4.79 5.89
C LEU A 47 -3.28 -6.05 6.71
N ILE A 48 -4.14 -6.37 7.69
CA ILE A 48 -4.02 -7.60 8.49
C ILE A 48 -4.12 -8.83 7.57
N ILE A 49 -5.15 -8.88 6.71
CA ILE A 49 -5.37 -10.00 5.79
C ILE A 49 -4.17 -10.16 4.85
N VAL A 50 -3.74 -9.08 4.20
CA VAL A 50 -2.59 -9.11 3.28
C VAL A 50 -1.31 -9.52 3.99
N GLY A 51 -1.12 -9.08 5.24
CA GLY A 51 0.02 -9.49 6.07
C GLY A 51 0.06 -11.00 6.34
N TYR A 52 -1.08 -11.62 6.63
CA TYR A 52 -1.16 -13.08 6.79
C TYR A 52 -0.88 -13.83 5.48
N VAL A 53 -1.40 -13.35 4.36
CA VAL A 53 -1.14 -13.93 3.03
C VAL A 53 0.35 -13.86 2.70
N LEU A 54 0.99 -12.72 2.94
CA LEU A 54 2.44 -12.52 2.74
C LEU A 54 3.25 -13.49 3.60
N LYS A 55 2.91 -13.63 4.88
CA LYS A 55 3.59 -14.58 5.78
C LYS A 55 3.54 -16.01 5.24
N TYR A 56 2.39 -16.43 4.73
CA TYR A 56 2.24 -17.75 4.13
C TYR A 56 3.08 -17.90 2.86
N ILE A 57 2.99 -16.94 1.93
CA ILE A 57 3.71 -16.99 0.66
C ILE A 57 5.23 -17.04 0.87
N PHE A 58 5.76 -16.23 1.80
CA PHE A 58 7.19 -16.26 2.13
C PHE A 58 7.62 -17.53 2.89
N SER A 59 6.70 -18.23 3.56
CA SER A 59 7.04 -19.50 4.23
C SER A 59 7.19 -20.66 3.24
N VAL A 60 6.59 -20.56 2.05
CA VAL A 60 6.66 -21.58 1.00
C VAL A 60 7.96 -21.47 0.18
N ASP A 61 8.64 -20.31 0.25
CA ASP A 61 9.93 -20.03 -0.40
C ASP A 61 9.97 -20.42 -1.90
N ASP A 62 8.89 -20.11 -2.61
CA ASP A 62 8.77 -20.39 -4.05
C ASP A 62 8.77 -19.08 -4.85
N ALA A 63 9.74 -18.97 -5.77
CA ALA A 63 9.92 -17.78 -6.60
C ALA A 63 8.72 -17.52 -7.52
N SER A 64 8.03 -18.56 -7.98
CA SER A 64 6.86 -18.42 -8.86
C SER A 64 5.65 -17.87 -8.09
N LEU A 65 5.44 -18.29 -6.84
CA LEU A 65 4.40 -17.75 -5.97
C LEU A 65 4.67 -16.29 -5.59
N THR A 66 5.92 -15.95 -5.31
CA THR A 66 6.33 -14.57 -5.04
C THR A 66 6.10 -13.67 -6.27
N LEU A 67 6.49 -14.13 -7.46
CA LEU A 67 6.25 -13.39 -8.70
C LEU A 67 4.75 -13.20 -8.98
N LEU A 68 3.93 -14.24 -8.78
CA LEU A 68 2.48 -14.18 -8.95
C LEU A 68 1.86 -13.15 -8.00
N MET A 69 2.32 -13.11 -6.75
CA MET A 69 1.89 -12.13 -5.77
C MET A 69 2.28 -10.71 -6.15
N VAL A 70 3.53 -10.48 -6.60
CA VAL A 70 3.97 -9.16 -7.08
C VAL A 70 3.10 -8.68 -8.24
N LEU A 71 2.78 -9.56 -9.19
CA LEU A 71 1.86 -9.23 -10.28
C LEU A 71 0.45 -8.92 -9.79
N PHE A 72 -0.05 -9.67 -8.81
CA PHE A 72 -1.36 -9.41 -8.19
C PHE A 72 -1.41 -8.02 -7.51
N ILE A 73 -0.34 -7.65 -6.79
CA ILE A 73 -0.20 -6.33 -6.18
C ILE A 73 -0.14 -5.23 -7.26
N CYS A 74 0.67 -5.41 -8.31
CA CYS A 74 0.78 -4.45 -9.41
C CYS A 74 -0.56 -4.25 -10.12
N PHE A 75 -1.30 -5.34 -10.37
CA PHE A 75 -2.63 -5.30 -10.95
C PHE A 75 -3.62 -4.54 -10.06
N ASN A 76 -3.67 -4.86 -8.76
CA ASN A 76 -4.55 -4.19 -7.81
C ASN A 76 -4.21 -2.69 -7.69
N ALA A 77 -2.94 -2.34 -7.66
CA ALA A 77 -2.46 -0.97 -7.60
C ALA A 77 -2.84 -0.18 -8.87
N ALA A 78 -2.66 -0.78 -10.06
CA ALA A 78 -3.06 -0.16 -11.32
C ALA A 78 -4.58 0.03 -11.42
N TRP A 79 -5.36 -0.95 -10.95
CA TRP A 79 -6.81 -0.86 -10.88
C TRP A 79 -7.27 0.24 -9.91
N ASN A 80 -6.63 0.35 -8.75
CA ASN A 80 -6.90 1.40 -7.77
C ASN A 80 -6.51 2.79 -8.30
N ALA A 81 -5.39 2.90 -9.02
CA ALA A 81 -4.97 4.13 -9.68
C ALA A 81 -5.96 4.55 -10.79
N GLN A 82 -6.44 3.61 -11.61
CA GLN A 82 -7.45 3.89 -12.63
C GLN A 82 -8.73 4.46 -12.01
N LYS A 83 -9.21 3.91 -10.90
CA LYS A 83 -10.42 4.40 -10.20
C LYS A 83 -10.29 5.85 -9.72
N ARG A 84 -9.07 6.31 -9.41
CA ARG A 84 -8.81 7.72 -9.03
C ARG A 84 -8.64 8.65 -10.24
N SER A 85 -8.20 8.13 -11.39
CA SER A 85 -7.86 8.93 -12.59
C SER A 85 -9.00 9.01 -13.60
N LYS A 86 -10.17 9.49 -13.18
CA LYS A 86 -11.41 9.57 -14.01
C LYS A 86 -11.26 10.29 -15.36
N TYR A 87 -10.21 11.08 -15.55
CA TYR A 87 -9.99 11.91 -16.74
C TYR A 87 -8.86 11.43 -17.67
N ILE A 88 -8.18 10.31 -17.35
CA ILE A 88 -7.06 9.81 -18.15
C ILE A 88 -7.51 8.58 -18.95
N ALA A 89 -7.54 8.72 -20.27
CA ALA A 89 -7.77 7.59 -21.16
C ALA A 89 -6.65 6.54 -21.00
N LYS A 90 -7.02 5.26 -20.92
CA LYS A 90 -6.09 4.14 -20.68
C LYS A 90 -5.28 4.24 -19.37
N ALA A 91 -5.81 4.92 -18.34
CA ALA A 91 -5.15 5.06 -17.04
C ALA A 91 -4.68 3.72 -16.44
N PHE A 92 -5.45 2.64 -16.63
CA PHE A 92 -5.04 1.30 -16.18
C PHE A 92 -3.71 0.86 -16.78
N ILE A 93 -3.56 0.90 -18.11
CA ILE A 93 -2.36 0.44 -18.80
C ILE A 93 -1.17 1.33 -18.44
N SER A 94 -1.38 2.66 -18.40
CA SER A 94 -0.34 3.60 -18.02
C SER A 94 0.15 3.36 -16.60
N SER A 95 -0.76 3.22 -15.63
CA SER A 95 -0.40 2.91 -14.25
C SER A 95 0.20 1.52 -14.08
N PHE A 96 -0.29 0.51 -14.80
CA PHE A 96 0.24 -0.85 -14.73
C PHE A 96 1.67 -0.92 -15.24
N VAL A 97 1.96 -0.31 -16.39
CA VAL A 97 3.34 -0.25 -16.93
C VAL A 97 4.23 0.54 -15.99
N ALA A 98 3.81 1.71 -15.51
CA ALA A 98 4.62 2.53 -14.61
C ALA A 98 4.95 1.79 -13.29
N ILE A 99 3.95 1.17 -12.66
CA ILE A 99 4.12 0.45 -11.39
C ILE A 99 4.97 -0.80 -11.60
N THR A 100 4.69 -1.59 -12.63
CA THR A 100 5.43 -2.83 -12.90
C THR A 100 6.88 -2.55 -13.25
N VAL A 101 7.15 -1.53 -14.07
CA VAL A 101 8.52 -1.13 -14.42
C VAL A 101 9.24 -0.60 -13.19
N GLY A 102 8.61 0.28 -12.40
CA GLY A 102 9.22 0.82 -11.18
C GLY A 102 9.52 -0.27 -10.14
N ALA A 103 8.56 -1.18 -9.91
CA ALA A 103 8.74 -2.31 -9.02
C ALA A 103 9.82 -3.28 -9.54
N GLY A 104 9.82 -3.57 -10.84
CA GLY A 104 10.82 -4.44 -11.48
C GLY A 104 12.23 -3.87 -11.40
N ILE A 105 12.41 -2.57 -11.66
CA ILE A 105 13.70 -1.89 -11.49
C ILE A 105 14.16 -1.96 -10.03
N THR A 106 13.26 -1.67 -9.08
CA THR A 106 13.59 -1.73 -7.65
C THR A 106 14.02 -3.15 -7.24
N LEU A 107 13.26 -4.17 -7.65
CA LEU A 107 13.58 -5.56 -7.38
C LEU A 107 14.92 -5.97 -8.02
N ALA A 108 15.16 -5.59 -9.27
CA ALA A 108 16.41 -5.88 -9.97
C ALA A 108 17.61 -5.25 -9.27
N VAL A 109 17.49 -3.98 -8.83
CA VAL A 109 18.55 -3.31 -8.06
C VAL A 109 18.81 -4.03 -6.74
N LEU A 110 17.76 -4.44 -6.02
CA LEU A 110 17.90 -5.13 -4.75
C LEU A 110 18.54 -6.51 -4.89
N ILE A 111 18.19 -7.27 -5.94
CA ILE A 111 18.79 -8.58 -6.26
C ILE A 111 20.26 -8.40 -6.70
N LEU A 112 20.54 -7.47 -7.62
CA LEU A 112 21.91 -7.21 -8.10
C LEU A 112 22.82 -6.67 -7.00
N SER A 113 22.26 -5.94 -6.04
CA SER A 113 22.98 -5.47 -4.85
C SER A 113 23.20 -6.58 -3.81
N GLY A 114 22.57 -7.74 -3.95
CA GLY A 114 22.60 -8.82 -2.95
C GLY A 114 21.89 -8.47 -1.64
N SER A 115 20.94 -7.52 -1.65
CA SER A 115 20.14 -7.21 -0.46
C SER A 115 19.02 -8.23 -0.20
N ILE A 116 18.61 -8.95 -1.23
CA ILE A 116 17.61 -10.02 -1.20
C ILE A 116 18.07 -11.12 -2.15
N GLU A 117 17.95 -12.38 -1.73
CA GLU A 117 18.26 -13.59 -2.50
C GLU A 117 16.99 -14.14 -3.19
#